data_AF-A0A4Q9FLY3-F1
#
_entry.id   AF-A0A4Q9FLY3-F1
#
_cell.length_a   1.000
_cell.length_b   1.000
_cell.length_c   1.000
_cell.angle_alpha   90.00
_cell.angle_beta   90.00
_cell.angle_gamma   90.00
#
_symmetry.space_group_name_H-M   'P 1'
#
loop_
_entity.id
_entity.type
_entity.pdbx_description
1 polymer ?
#
loop_
_entity_poly.entity_id
_entity_poly.type
_entity_poly.pdbx_seq_one_letter_code
_entity_poly.pdbx_strand_id
1 'polypeptide(L)'
;MKKLVYLFIMCPIIVMGQIPVTDAATNASLGISNQQLLQMNLQLKSINAQLNGVNRNLVRVIRLLEKNNNISTKSREILKEELDAKKTAPNYVLQSQEVVVTEDLKNKILAAYRSSEKQIRDFKNLESSEKKQFLLNASEAIKKTNALFKQCKTILNTNSIINPEERINRIGDINARLEQILEELIAENEKLLRLNASRKIRQSVIDIN
;
A
#
# COMPACT_ATOMS: atom_id res chain seq x y z
N MET A 1 22.10 119.06 -48.87
CA MET A 1 21.63 118.85 -47.48
C MET A 1 20.64 117.70 -47.46
N LYS A 2 20.97 116.65 -46.69
CA LYS A 2 20.07 115.76 -45.90
C LYS A 2 18.67 115.55 -46.52
N LYS A 3 18.23 114.37 -46.98
CA LYS A 3 18.15 113.09 -46.25
C LYS A 3 17.87 111.97 -47.29
N LEU A 4 18.87 111.18 -47.71
CA LEU A 4 19.13 109.84 -47.18
C LEU A 4 18.65 109.63 -45.74
N VAL A 5 18.10 108.44 -45.46
CA VAL A 5 17.45 108.00 -44.21
C VAL A 5 15.94 108.23 -44.19
N TYR A 6 15.19 107.33 -44.85
CA TYR A 6 14.12 106.53 -44.21
C TYR A 6 13.85 105.23 -45.00
N LEU A 7 14.93 104.66 -45.54
CA LEU A 7 15.03 103.24 -45.87
C LEU A 7 15.23 102.47 -44.55
N PHE A 8 14.22 102.39 -43.66
CA PHE A 8 14.18 101.38 -42.56
C PHE A 8 12.93 101.43 -41.65
N ILE A 9 11.71 101.69 -42.15
CA ILE A 9 10.51 101.45 -41.33
C ILE A 9 9.51 100.59 -42.11
N MET A 10 9.69 99.28 -41.94
CA MET A 10 8.65 98.26 -41.78
C MET A 10 7.71 97.97 -42.97
N CYS A 11 8.24 97.17 -43.90
CA CYS A 11 7.55 95.99 -44.44
C CYS A 11 6.84 95.19 -43.30
N PRO A 12 5.63 94.60 -43.45
CA PRO A 12 5.07 93.95 -44.65
C PRO A 12 3.68 94.49 -45.05
N ILE A 13 3.25 94.64 -46.32
CA ILE A 13 3.27 93.76 -47.50
C ILE A 13 2.72 92.36 -47.23
N ILE A 14 1.40 92.21 -47.45
CA ILE A 14 0.75 91.01 -47.97
C ILE A 14 0.90 89.75 -47.10
N VAL A 15 0.20 89.70 -45.97
CA VAL A 15 -0.24 88.42 -45.42
C VAL A 15 -1.57 88.70 -44.75
N MET A 16 -2.67 88.15 -45.28
CA MET A 16 -3.95 87.79 -44.61
C MET A 16 -5.03 87.67 -45.70
N GLY A 17 -4.72 86.85 -46.71
CA GLY A 17 -5.66 86.38 -47.71
C GLY A 17 -5.34 84.93 -48.05
N GLN A 18 -4.90 84.15 -47.05
CA GLN A 18 -4.90 82.71 -47.19
C GLN A 18 -6.36 82.28 -47.13
N ILE A 19 -6.95 82.03 -48.30
CA ILE A 19 -7.91 80.94 -48.42
C ILE A 19 -7.20 79.76 -47.76
N PRO A 20 -7.75 79.16 -46.70
CA PRO A 20 -7.00 78.20 -45.93
C PRO A 20 -6.46 77.14 -46.88
N VAL A 21 -5.18 76.81 -46.70
CA VAL A 21 -4.55 75.58 -47.19
C VAL A 21 -5.19 74.39 -46.45
N THR A 22 -6.52 74.31 -46.51
CA THR A 22 -7.37 73.29 -45.88
C THR A 22 -7.29 71.97 -46.63
N ASP A 23 -6.65 71.92 -47.79
CA ASP A 23 -6.53 70.69 -48.57
C ASP A 23 -5.19 70.00 -48.31
N ALA A 24 -4.04 70.69 -48.43
CA ALA A 24 -2.74 70.02 -48.25
C ALA A 24 -2.44 69.62 -46.79
N ALA A 25 -2.72 70.48 -45.81
CA ALA A 25 -2.45 70.19 -44.40
C ALA A 25 -3.44 69.16 -43.83
N THR A 26 -4.72 69.24 -44.24
CA THR A 26 -5.75 68.26 -43.86
C THR A 26 -5.55 66.93 -44.58
N ASN A 27 -5.16 66.90 -45.86
CA ASN A 27 -4.84 65.65 -46.56
C ASN A 27 -3.54 65.02 -46.04
N ALA A 28 -2.55 65.83 -45.64
CA ALA A 28 -1.35 65.32 -44.98
C ALA A 28 -1.67 64.72 -43.60
N SER A 29 -2.52 65.38 -42.80
CA SER A 29 -2.94 64.85 -41.50
C SER A 29 -3.85 63.62 -41.64
N LEU A 30 -4.74 63.58 -42.65
CA LEU A 30 -5.52 62.40 -43.02
C LEU A 30 -4.63 61.25 -43.53
N GLY A 31 -3.57 61.55 -44.29
CA GLY A 31 -2.59 60.57 -44.76
C GLY A 31 -1.79 59.93 -43.60
N ILE A 32 -1.36 60.75 -42.64
CA ILE A 32 -0.71 60.28 -41.40
C ILE A 32 -1.68 59.44 -40.58
N SER A 33 -2.93 59.88 -40.42
CA SER A 33 -3.96 59.13 -39.70
C SER A 33 -4.26 57.78 -40.37
N ASN A 34 -4.34 57.73 -41.71
CA ASN A 34 -4.50 56.48 -42.47
C ASN A 34 -3.31 55.54 -42.31
N GLN A 35 -2.08 56.05 -42.29
CA GLN A 35 -0.89 55.23 -42.02
C GLN A 35 -0.89 54.69 -40.60
N GLN A 36 -1.30 55.49 -39.60
CA GLN A 36 -1.47 55.04 -38.22
C GLN A 36 -2.55 53.96 -38.11
N LEU A 37 -3.70 54.14 -38.77
CA LEU A 37 -4.77 53.13 -38.83
C LEU A 37 -4.29 51.82 -39.48
N LEU A 38 -3.50 51.90 -40.55
CA LEU A 38 -2.92 50.73 -41.21
C LEU A 38 -1.92 50.01 -40.31
N GLN A 39 -1.05 50.74 -39.59
CA GLN A 39 -0.15 50.16 -38.61
C GLN A 39 -0.90 49.49 -37.45
N MET A 40 -1.96 50.13 -36.94
CA MET A 40 -2.83 49.54 -35.92
C MET A 40 -3.52 48.28 -36.43
N ASN A 41 -3.99 48.26 -37.67
CA ASN A 41 -4.62 47.08 -38.28
C ASN A 41 -3.63 45.90 -38.39
N LEU A 42 -2.40 46.17 -38.82
CA LEU A 42 -1.33 45.16 -38.87
C LEU A 42 -0.98 44.64 -37.46
N GLN A 43 -0.92 45.51 -36.46
CA GLN A 43 -0.70 45.12 -35.06
C GLN A 43 -1.85 44.24 -34.53
N LEU A 44 -3.10 44.62 -34.78
CA LEU A 44 -4.28 43.82 -34.41
C LEU A 44 -4.28 42.44 -35.05
N LYS A 45 -3.89 42.35 -36.34
CA LYS A 45 -3.76 41.07 -37.05
C LYS A 45 -2.68 40.18 -36.44
N SER A 46 -1.54 40.77 -36.06
CA SER A 46 -0.44 40.07 -35.36
C SER A 46 -0.88 39.55 -33.99
N ILE A 47 -1.55 40.39 -33.19
CA ILE A 47 -2.11 40.00 -31.89
C ILE A 47 -3.11 38.86 -32.05
N ASN A 48 -4.01 38.94 -33.05
CA ASN A 48 -4.98 37.88 -33.31
C ASN A 48 -4.29 36.54 -33.69
N ALA A 49 -3.22 36.58 -34.47
CA ALA A 49 -2.43 35.39 -34.78
C ALA A 49 -1.76 34.77 -33.53
N GLN A 50 -1.20 35.62 -32.65
CA GLN A 50 -0.63 35.17 -31.37
C GLN A 50 -1.69 34.55 -30.46
N LEU A 51 -2.86 35.18 -30.36
CA LEU A 51 -3.97 34.71 -29.53
C LEU A 51 -4.50 33.35 -30.00
N ASN A 52 -4.58 33.14 -31.32
CA ASN A 52 -4.90 31.83 -31.90
C ASN A 52 -3.82 30.76 -31.60
N GLY A 53 -2.54 31.14 -31.60
CA GLY A 53 -1.43 30.27 -31.18
C GLY A 53 -1.54 29.86 -29.71
N VAL A 54 -1.82 30.83 -28.83
CA VAL A 54 -2.04 30.59 -27.40
C VAL A 54 -3.23 29.66 -27.18
N ASN A 55 -4.36 29.88 -27.87
CA ASN A 55 -5.54 29.01 -27.79
C ASN A 55 -5.21 27.56 -28.19
N ARG A 56 -4.46 27.35 -29.26
CA ARG A 56 -4.02 26.00 -29.67
C ARG A 56 -3.13 25.34 -28.62
N ASN A 57 -2.23 26.11 -28.01
CA ASN A 57 -1.36 25.62 -26.94
C ASN A 57 -2.16 25.27 -25.68
N LEU A 58 -3.13 26.10 -25.29
CA LEU A 58 -4.03 25.82 -24.16
C LEU A 58 -4.83 24.53 -24.38
N VAL A 59 -5.39 24.33 -25.57
CA VAL A 59 -6.08 23.08 -25.93
C VAL A 59 -5.15 21.87 -25.85
N ARG A 60 -3.87 22.03 -26.22
CA ARG A 60 -2.87 20.96 -26.08
C ARG A 60 -2.55 20.68 -24.61
N VAL A 61 -2.38 21.70 -23.79
CA VAL A 61 -2.14 21.57 -22.35
C VAL A 61 -3.31 20.88 -21.65
N ILE A 62 -4.55 21.27 -21.95
CA ILE A 62 -5.76 20.61 -21.42
C ILE A 62 -5.74 19.10 -21.74
N ARG A 63 -5.49 18.73 -23.01
CA ARG A 63 -5.37 17.32 -23.40
C ARG A 63 -4.26 16.57 -22.67
N LEU A 64 -3.12 17.22 -22.44
CA LEU A 64 -2.00 16.62 -21.69
C LEU A 64 -2.35 16.46 -20.21
N LEU A 65 -3.07 17.42 -19.61
CA LEU A 65 -3.55 17.35 -18.23
C LEU A 65 -4.61 16.23 -18.07
N GLU A 66 -5.55 16.12 -19.00
CA GLU A 66 -6.52 15.02 -19.04
C GLU A 66 -5.83 13.65 -19.14
N LYS A 67 -4.85 13.53 -20.05
CA LYS A 67 -4.06 12.30 -20.19
C LYS A 67 -3.27 12.00 -18.91
N ASN A 68 -2.65 12.99 -18.30
CA ASN A 68 -1.89 12.83 -17.05
C ASN A 68 -2.81 12.37 -15.90
N ASN A 69 -3.98 12.98 -15.76
CA ASN A 69 -4.97 12.60 -14.77
C ASN A 69 -5.43 11.13 -14.95
N ASN A 70 -5.73 10.72 -16.19
CA ASN A 70 -6.08 9.33 -16.50
C ASN A 70 -4.94 8.36 -16.15
N ILE A 71 -3.69 8.68 -16.50
CA ILE A 71 -2.52 7.88 -16.14
C ILE A 71 -2.39 7.77 -14.61
N SER A 72 -2.52 8.89 -13.89
CA SER A 72 -2.43 8.93 -12.43
C SER A 72 -3.49 8.05 -11.76
N THR A 73 -4.73 8.09 -12.25
CA THR A 73 -5.83 7.23 -11.76
C THR A 73 -5.51 5.75 -11.99
N LYS A 74 -5.10 5.38 -13.21
CA LYS A 74 -4.72 3.99 -13.52
C LYS A 74 -3.54 3.49 -12.68
N SER A 75 -2.52 4.31 -12.48
CA SER A 75 -1.39 3.96 -11.62
C SER A 75 -1.83 3.71 -10.18
N ARG A 76 -2.77 4.50 -9.65
CA ARG A 76 -3.33 4.27 -8.31
C ARG A 76 -4.11 2.96 -8.23
N GLU A 77 -4.87 2.63 -9.26
CA GLU A 77 -5.62 1.35 -9.34
C GLU A 77 -4.66 0.16 -9.35
N ILE A 78 -3.63 0.19 -10.19
CA ILE A 78 -2.59 -0.85 -10.26
C ILE A 78 -1.89 -1.00 -8.91
N LEU A 79 -1.47 0.11 -8.30
CA LEU A 79 -0.82 0.09 -6.99
C LEU A 79 -1.74 -0.49 -5.91
N LYS A 80 -3.04 -0.20 -5.96
CA LYS A 80 -4.01 -0.77 -5.02
C LYS A 80 -4.16 -2.28 -5.24
N GLU A 81 -4.25 -2.74 -6.48
CA GLU A 81 -4.34 -4.16 -6.82
C GLU A 81 -3.08 -4.92 -6.39
N GLU A 82 -1.89 -4.39 -6.68
CA GLU A 82 -0.62 -4.96 -6.23
C GLU A 82 -0.54 -5.01 -4.70
N LEU A 83 -0.99 -3.95 -4.03
CA LEU A 83 -1.01 -3.88 -2.57
C LEU A 83 -1.95 -4.93 -1.98
N ASP A 84 -3.13 -5.09 -2.56
CA ASP A 84 -4.11 -6.07 -2.12
C ASP A 84 -3.62 -7.51 -2.37
N ALA A 85 -2.95 -7.77 -3.50
CA ALA A 85 -2.28 -9.04 -3.76
C ALA A 85 -1.17 -9.33 -2.73
N LYS A 86 -0.36 -8.33 -2.36
CA LYS A 86 0.69 -8.47 -1.33
C LYS A 86 0.15 -8.69 0.09
N LYS A 87 -1.11 -8.33 0.37
CA LYS A 87 -1.74 -8.59 1.67
C LYS A 87 -2.14 -10.06 1.84
N THR A 88 -2.42 -10.75 0.74
CA THR A 88 -2.80 -12.16 0.76
C THR A 88 -1.57 -13.07 0.81
N ALA A 89 -1.64 -14.17 1.55
CA ALA A 89 -0.58 -15.15 1.57
C ALA A 89 -0.48 -15.84 0.18
N PRO A 90 0.72 -15.91 -0.44
CA PRO A 90 0.91 -16.63 -1.69
C PRO A 90 0.59 -18.12 -1.56
N ASN A 91 0.18 -18.76 -2.65
CA ASN A 91 -0.15 -20.19 -2.66
C ASN A 91 0.97 -21.10 -2.15
N TYR A 92 2.23 -20.77 -2.44
CA TYR A 92 3.37 -21.56 -1.95
C TYR A 92 3.54 -21.50 -0.43
N VAL A 93 3.06 -20.43 0.24
CA VAL A 93 3.01 -20.34 1.71
C VAL A 93 1.89 -21.24 2.24
N LEU A 94 0.72 -21.24 1.58
CA LEU A 94 -0.41 -22.10 1.98
C LEU A 94 -0.08 -23.59 1.85
N GLN A 95 0.78 -23.95 0.90
CA GLN A 95 1.22 -25.31 0.62
C GLN A 95 2.61 -25.62 1.20
N SER A 96 3.14 -24.75 2.07
CA SER A 96 4.49 -24.93 2.59
C SER A 96 4.58 -26.17 3.48
N GLN A 97 5.79 -26.72 3.58
CA GLN A 97 6.05 -27.89 4.43
C GLN A 97 5.68 -27.61 5.89
N GLU A 98 5.87 -26.37 6.35
CA GLU A 98 5.56 -25.94 7.71
C GLU A 98 4.07 -26.05 8.00
N VAL A 99 3.19 -25.70 7.05
CA VAL A 99 1.73 -25.85 7.20
C VAL A 99 1.33 -27.32 7.29
N VAL A 100 1.95 -28.17 6.45
CA VAL A 100 1.74 -29.63 6.48
C VAL A 100 2.17 -30.21 7.83
N VAL A 101 3.34 -29.81 8.32
CA VAL A 101 3.85 -30.24 9.64
C VAL A 101 2.92 -29.78 10.76
N THR A 102 2.34 -28.58 10.70
CA THR A 102 1.35 -28.12 11.69
C THR A 102 0.14 -29.07 11.76
N GLU A 103 -0.40 -29.46 10.60
CA GLU A 103 -1.54 -30.38 10.47
C GLU A 103 -1.19 -31.77 11.04
N ASP A 104 -0.01 -32.28 10.70
CA ASP A 104 0.49 -33.58 11.16
C ASP A 104 0.72 -33.61 12.67
N LEU A 105 1.33 -32.56 13.24
CA LEU A 105 1.58 -32.46 14.68
C LEU A 105 0.27 -32.41 15.47
N LYS A 106 -0.72 -31.64 15.00
CA LYS A 106 -2.08 -31.65 15.58
C LYS A 106 -2.64 -33.06 15.62
N ASN A 107 -2.54 -33.81 14.53
CA ASN A 107 -3.05 -35.17 14.44
C ASN A 107 -2.29 -36.14 15.36
N LYS A 108 -0.96 -36.02 15.42
CA LYS A 108 -0.10 -36.82 16.32
C LYS A 108 -0.41 -36.57 17.79
N ILE A 109 -0.59 -35.31 18.20
CA ILE A 109 -0.96 -34.95 19.58
C ILE A 109 -2.32 -35.54 19.95
N LEU A 110 -3.31 -35.44 19.07
CA LEU A 110 -4.63 -36.04 19.30
C LEU A 110 -4.58 -37.57 19.40
N ALA A 111 -3.77 -38.22 18.55
CA ALA A 111 -3.56 -39.66 18.61
C ALA A 111 -2.85 -40.08 19.90
N ALA A 112 -1.79 -39.36 20.30
CA ALA A 112 -1.08 -39.59 21.55
C ALA A 112 -2.01 -39.45 22.75
N TYR A 113 -2.83 -38.39 22.80
CA TYR A 113 -3.84 -38.18 23.83
C TYR A 113 -4.79 -39.37 23.96
N ARG A 114 -5.43 -39.78 22.85
CA ARG A 114 -6.39 -40.90 22.84
C ARG A 114 -5.74 -42.22 23.27
N SER A 115 -4.50 -42.46 22.84
CA SER A 115 -3.75 -43.64 23.24
C SER A 115 -3.43 -43.64 24.74
N SER A 116 -2.89 -42.54 25.26
CA SER A 116 -2.54 -42.41 26.67
C SER A 116 -3.76 -42.46 27.59
N GLU A 117 -4.87 -41.83 27.20
CA GLU A 117 -6.15 -41.90 27.93
C GLU A 117 -6.61 -43.36 28.10
N LYS A 118 -6.60 -44.13 27.01
CA LYS A 118 -6.96 -45.55 27.04
C LYS A 118 -6.02 -46.34 27.97
N GLN A 119 -4.70 -46.16 27.81
CA GLN A 119 -3.70 -46.87 28.62
C GLN A 119 -3.85 -46.58 30.12
N ILE A 120 -4.04 -45.31 30.50
CA ILE A 120 -4.11 -44.88 31.90
C ILE A 120 -5.39 -45.35 32.58
N ARG A 121 -6.48 -45.47 31.83
CA ARG A 121 -7.70 -46.13 32.33
C ARG A 121 -7.42 -47.57 32.74
N ASP A 122 -6.62 -48.29 31.94
CA ASP A 122 -6.30 -49.71 32.13
C ASP A 122 -5.21 -49.96 33.19
N PHE A 123 -4.46 -48.92 33.62
CA PHE A 123 -3.44 -49.04 34.67
C PHE A 123 -4.07 -49.30 36.04
N LYS A 124 -3.92 -50.54 36.55
CA LYS A 124 -4.51 -50.97 37.83
C LYS A 124 -3.76 -50.47 39.07
N ASN A 125 -2.47 -50.14 38.95
CA ASN A 125 -1.60 -49.83 40.09
C ASN A 125 -1.29 -48.34 40.23
N LEU A 126 -2.07 -47.49 39.55
CA LEU A 126 -2.03 -46.05 39.72
C LEU A 126 -3.16 -45.58 40.63
N GLU A 127 -2.87 -44.54 41.40
CA GLU A 127 -3.84 -43.86 42.24
C GLU A 127 -4.82 -43.06 41.37
N SER A 128 -6.05 -42.88 41.86
CA SER A 128 -7.07 -42.09 41.16
C SER A 128 -6.64 -40.62 40.97
N SER A 129 -5.92 -40.07 41.94
CA SER A 129 -5.30 -38.74 41.92
C SER A 129 -4.34 -38.58 40.73
N GLU A 130 -3.47 -39.57 40.50
CA GLU A 130 -2.47 -39.56 39.43
C GLU A 130 -3.13 -39.65 38.05
N LYS A 131 -4.12 -40.52 37.90
CA LYS A 131 -4.91 -40.62 36.65
C LYS A 131 -5.62 -39.30 36.36
N LYS A 132 -6.24 -38.69 37.37
CA LYS A 132 -6.93 -37.40 37.22
C LYS A 132 -5.95 -36.28 36.86
N GLN A 133 -4.78 -36.24 37.49
CA GLN A 133 -3.75 -35.24 37.20
C GLN A 133 -3.29 -35.33 35.74
N PHE A 134 -3.03 -36.55 35.25
CA PHE A 134 -2.70 -36.75 33.84
C PHE A 134 -3.79 -36.22 32.91
N LEU A 135 -5.05 -36.59 33.16
CA LEU A 135 -6.16 -36.17 32.30
C LEU A 135 -6.31 -34.64 32.26
N LEU A 136 -6.04 -33.96 33.38
CA LEU A 136 -6.02 -32.50 33.44
C LEU A 136 -4.87 -31.92 32.59
N ASN A 137 -3.65 -32.43 32.77
CA ASN A 137 -2.48 -31.99 32.02
C ASN A 137 -2.65 -32.23 30.50
N ALA A 138 -3.15 -33.40 30.14
CA ALA A 138 -3.42 -33.80 28.77
C ALA A 138 -4.54 -32.96 28.13
N SER A 139 -5.61 -32.63 28.89
CA SER A 139 -6.65 -31.70 28.43
C SER A 139 -6.10 -30.30 28.17
N GLU A 140 -5.21 -29.83 29.04
CA GLU A 140 -4.54 -28.53 28.87
C GLU A 140 -3.64 -28.52 27.63
N ALA A 141 -2.90 -29.61 27.38
CA ALA A 141 -2.12 -29.80 26.16
C ALA A 141 -2.99 -29.72 24.89
N ILE A 142 -4.17 -30.35 24.90
CA ILE A 142 -5.13 -30.25 23.78
C ILE A 142 -5.64 -28.82 23.59
N LYS A 143 -5.93 -28.08 24.67
CA LYS A 143 -6.34 -26.67 24.56
C LYS A 143 -5.25 -25.80 23.96
N LYS A 144 -4.00 -25.95 24.42
CA LYS A 144 -2.83 -25.25 23.88
C LYS A 144 -2.63 -25.57 22.40
N THR A 145 -2.74 -26.83 22.01
CA THR A 145 -2.67 -27.29 20.61
C THR A 145 -3.72 -26.60 19.74
N ASN A 146 -4.98 -26.56 20.20
CA ASN A 146 -6.05 -25.87 19.48
C ASN A 146 -5.80 -24.37 19.34
N ALA A 147 -5.29 -23.72 20.39
CA ALA A 147 -4.94 -22.30 20.35
C ALA A 147 -3.82 -22.01 19.34
N LEU A 148 -2.77 -22.83 19.30
CA LEU A 148 -1.68 -22.73 18.34
C LEU A 148 -2.16 -22.97 16.89
N PHE A 149 -3.03 -23.95 16.69
CA PHE A 149 -3.62 -24.21 15.36
C PHE A 149 -4.48 -23.04 14.87
N LYS A 150 -5.24 -22.39 15.78
CA LYS A 150 -5.95 -21.14 15.45
C LYS A 150 -4.99 -20.01 15.11
N GLN A 151 -3.88 -19.87 15.81
CA GLN A 151 -2.85 -18.87 15.49
C GLN A 151 -2.26 -19.10 14.10
N CYS A 152 -1.95 -20.35 13.73
CA CYS A 152 -1.48 -20.69 12.38
C CYS A 152 -2.50 -20.26 11.31
N LYS A 153 -3.79 -20.59 11.49
CA LYS A 153 -4.86 -20.12 10.60
C LYS A 153 -4.95 -18.61 10.51
N THR A 154 -4.81 -17.90 11.64
CA THR A 154 -4.79 -16.44 11.66
C THR A 154 -3.61 -15.90 10.86
N ILE A 155 -2.40 -16.45 11.03
CA ILE A 155 -1.22 -16.03 10.27
C ILE A 155 -1.41 -16.25 8.76
N LEU A 156 -2.01 -17.36 8.36
CA LEU A 156 -2.28 -17.66 6.94
C LEU A 156 -3.33 -16.71 6.35
N ASN A 157 -4.39 -16.40 7.11
CA ASN A 157 -5.55 -15.65 6.61
C ASN A 157 -5.48 -14.13 6.87
N THR A 158 -4.45 -13.64 7.58
CA THR A 158 -4.32 -12.21 7.86
C THR A 158 -4.02 -11.45 6.56
N ASN A 159 -4.90 -10.53 6.20
CA ASN A 159 -4.75 -9.59 5.09
C ASN A 159 -3.84 -8.42 5.50
N SER A 160 -2.54 -8.67 5.55
CA SER A 160 -1.52 -7.69 5.91
C SER A 160 -0.27 -7.88 5.06
N ILE A 161 0.49 -6.80 4.86
CA ILE A 161 1.77 -6.81 4.16
C ILE A 161 2.80 -7.47 5.09
N ILE A 162 2.71 -8.79 5.22
CA ILE A 162 3.66 -9.61 5.96
C ILE A 162 4.48 -10.34 4.90
N ASN A 163 5.80 -10.31 5.02
CA ASN A 163 6.68 -11.03 4.11
C ASN A 163 6.30 -12.53 4.13
N PRO A 164 6.09 -13.18 2.97
CA PRO A 164 5.83 -14.62 2.88
C PRO A 164 6.80 -15.49 3.69
N GLU A 165 8.10 -15.18 3.69
CA GLU A 165 9.11 -15.92 4.46
C GLU A 165 8.90 -15.73 5.97
N GLU A 166 8.52 -14.52 6.39
CA GLU A 166 8.18 -14.24 7.78
C GLU A 166 6.94 -15.01 8.22
N ARG A 167 5.93 -15.17 7.35
CA ARG A 167 4.76 -16.02 7.62
C ARG A 167 5.18 -17.47 7.86
N ILE A 168 6.05 -18.01 6.98
CA ILE A 168 6.57 -19.37 7.10
C ILE A 168 7.34 -19.54 8.42
N ASN A 169 8.24 -18.61 8.75
CA ASN A 169 9.02 -18.66 9.99
C ASN A 169 8.13 -18.66 11.24
N ARG A 170 7.10 -17.81 11.27
CA ARG A 170 6.13 -17.78 12.38
C ARG A 170 5.35 -19.09 12.51
N ILE A 171 5.07 -19.78 11.40
CA ILE A 171 4.46 -21.12 11.42
C ILE A 171 5.47 -22.16 11.91
N GLY A 172 6.75 -22.04 11.53
CA GLY A 172 7.84 -22.82 12.10
C GLY A 172 7.92 -22.72 13.63
N ASP A 173 7.82 -21.51 14.18
CA ASP A 173 7.76 -21.30 15.64
C ASP A 173 6.55 -21.98 16.29
N ILE A 174 5.41 -22.02 15.59
CA ILE A 174 4.23 -22.76 16.04
C ILE A 174 4.50 -24.27 16.04
N ASN A 175 5.16 -24.79 15.01
CA ASN A 175 5.53 -26.19 14.92
C ASN A 175 6.44 -26.61 16.07
N ALA A 176 7.47 -25.82 16.39
CA ALA A 176 8.35 -26.09 17.52
C ALA A 176 7.58 -26.20 18.86
N ARG A 177 6.59 -25.32 19.08
CA ARG A 177 5.74 -25.38 20.28
C ARG A 177 4.80 -26.59 20.29
N LEU A 178 4.28 -26.99 19.13
CA LEU A 178 3.46 -28.19 19.01
C LEU A 178 4.29 -29.47 19.24
N GLU A 179 5.51 -29.53 18.73
CA GLU A 179 6.47 -30.60 19.00
C GLU A 179 6.75 -30.71 20.50
N GLN A 180 7.03 -29.59 21.16
CA GLN A 180 7.23 -29.57 22.61
C GLN A 180 6.01 -30.13 23.37
N ILE A 181 4.78 -29.75 22.98
CA ILE A 181 3.55 -30.28 23.59
C ILE A 181 3.45 -31.80 23.39
N LEU A 182 3.80 -32.30 22.20
CA LEU A 182 3.77 -33.72 21.90
C LEU A 182 4.80 -34.48 22.76
N GLU A 183 6.02 -33.97 22.84
CA GLU A 183 7.10 -34.54 23.65
C GLU A 183 6.74 -34.59 25.14
N GLU A 184 6.20 -33.49 25.68
CA GLU A 184 5.74 -33.41 27.07
C GLU A 184 4.64 -34.45 27.36
N LEU A 185 3.67 -34.61 26.46
CA LEU A 185 2.57 -35.57 26.61
C LEU A 185 3.07 -37.03 26.57
N ILE A 186 4.01 -37.33 25.67
CA ILE A 186 4.64 -38.66 25.57
C ILE A 186 5.43 -38.95 26.85
N ALA A 187 6.27 -38.01 27.28
CA ALA A 187 7.10 -38.16 28.47
C ALA A 187 6.26 -38.38 29.74
N GLU A 188 5.13 -37.67 29.87
CA GLU A 188 4.22 -37.86 31.01
C GLU A 188 3.57 -39.25 31.00
N ASN A 189 3.13 -39.73 29.83
CA ASN A 189 2.57 -41.07 29.69
C ASN A 189 3.61 -42.16 30.03
N GLU A 190 4.85 -42.03 29.53
CA GLU A 190 5.93 -42.96 29.86
C GLU A 190 6.25 -43.00 31.35
N LYS A 191 6.23 -41.84 32.02
CA LYS A 191 6.43 -41.75 33.47
C LYS A 191 5.37 -42.57 34.23
N LEU A 192 4.11 -42.45 33.84
CA LEU A 192 3.01 -43.19 34.47
C LEU A 192 3.07 -44.69 34.18
N LEU A 193 3.48 -45.06 32.97
CA LEU A 193 3.70 -46.46 32.60
C LEU A 193 4.78 -47.10 33.49
N ARG A 194 5.91 -46.42 33.69
CA ARG A 194 6.99 -46.89 34.56
C ARG A 194 6.53 -47.01 36.02
N LEU A 195 5.76 -46.03 36.49
CA LEU A 195 5.23 -46.04 37.86
C LEU A 195 4.26 -47.20 38.11
N ASN A 196 3.33 -47.43 37.17
CA ASN A 196 2.39 -48.55 37.22
C ASN A 196 3.12 -49.91 37.23
N ALA A 197 4.16 -50.06 36.39
CA ALA A 197 4.98 -51.28 36.36
C ALA A 197 5.76 -51.49 37.65
N SER A 198 6.41 -50.44 38.19
CA SER A 198 7.15 -50.50 39.45
C SER A 198 6.27 -50.91 40.63
N ARG A 199 5.04 -50.38 40.72
CA ARG A 199 4.10 -50.74 41.79
C ARG A 199 3.56 -52.16 41.62
N LYS A 200 3.34 -52.63 40.38
CA LYS A 200 3.00 -54.03 40.11
C LYS A 200 4.04 -54.99 40.66
N ILE A 201 5.32 -54.72 40.39
CA ILE A 201 6.45 -55.55 40.83
C ILE A 201 6.50 -55.56 42.37
N ARG A 202 6.38 -54.39 43.01
CA ARG A 202 6.37 -54.29 44.48
C ARG A 202 5.25 -55.09 45.11
N GLN A 203 4.03 -55.01 44.57
CA GLN A 203 2.91 -55.84 45.05
C GLN A 203 3.20 -57.33 44.89
N SER A 204 3.70 -57.76 43.73
CA SER A 204 4.03 -59.18 43.52
C SER A 204 5.12 -59.71 44.45
N VAL A 205 6.09 -58.88 44.86
CA VAL A 205 7.13 -59.28 45.83
C VAL A 205 6.54 -59.41 47.23
N ILE A 206 5.59 -58.56 47.59
CA ILE A 206 4.88 -58.66 48.87
C ILE A 206 4.01 -59.93 48.89
N ASP A 207 3.35 -60.27 47.79
CA ASP A 207 2.46 -61.44 47.71
C ASP A 207 3.20 -62.79 47.72
N ILE A 208 4.53 -62.80 47.51
CA ILE A 208 5.37 -64.01 47.50
C ILE A 208 6.01 -64.29 48.89
N ASN A 209 6.11 -63.29 49.77
CA ASN A 209 6.67 -63.39 51.12
C ASN A 209 5.59 -63.59 52.18
#